data_AF-A0A914S1J3-F1
#
_entry.id   AF-A0A914S1J3-F1
#
_cell.length_a   1.000
_cell.length_b   1.000
_cell.length_c   1.000
_cell.angle_alpha   90.00
_cell.angle_beta   90.00
_cell.angle_gamma   90.00
#
_symmetry.space_group_name_H-M   'P 1'
#
loop_
_entity.id
_entity.type
_entity.pdbx_description
1 polymer ?
#
loop_
_entity_poly.entity_id
_entity_poly.type
_entity_poly.pdbx_seq_one_letter_code
_entity_poly.pdbx_strand_id
1 'polypeptide(L)'
;MLCNYDWVPIPLAYPQLVFLAVYVYFALCLISRQFIITERDAPNKSTIDLTLPFMTMMEFLILVGWMKVAEGLLNPFGEDDDDFECNFLLDKNLAV
;
A
#
# COMPACT_ATOMS: atom_id res chain seq x y z
N MET A 1 -9.92 -23.19 -15.69
CA MET A 1 -10.00 -22.41 -14.43
C MET A 1 -9.10 -21.18 -14.51
N LEU A 2 -7.80 -21.33 -14.80
CA LEU A 2 -6.85 -20.23 -15.03
C LEU A 2 -7.35 -19.19 -16.05
N CYS A 3 -7.82 -19.63 -17.22
CA CYS A 3 -8.36 -18.73 -18.24
C CYS A 3 -9.59 -17.93 -17.77
N ASN A 4 -10.35 -18.39 -16.76
CA ASN A 4 -11.49 -17.63 -16.25
C ASN A 4 -11.04 -16.48 -15.34
N TYR A 5 -9.96 -16.67 -14.57
CA TYR A 5 -9.37 -15.62 -13.74
C TYR A 5 -8.66 -14.54 -14.58
N ASP A 6 -8.08 -14.94 -15.70
CA ASP A 6 -7.50 -14.01 -16.68
C ASP A 6 -8.59 -13.28 -17.50
N TRP A 7 -9.65 -13.99 -17.89
CA TRP A 7 -10.75 -13.41 -18.68
C TRP A 7 -11.61 -12.41 -17.93
N VAL A 8 -11.84 -12.62 -16.62
CA VAL A 8 -12.64 -11.72 -15.78
C VAL A 8 -11.78 -11.20 -14.62
N PRO A 9 -11.00 -10.12 -14.85
CA PRO A 9 -10.25 -9.50 -13.77
C PRO A 9 -11.17 -8.75 -12.80
N ILE A 10 -10.62 -8.39 -11.64
CA ILE A 10 -11.30 -7.52 -10.68
C ILE A 10 -11.66 -6.20 -11.41
N PRO A 11 -12.90 -5.69 -11.26
CA PRO A 11 -13.30 -4.44 -11.90
C PRO A 11 -12.32 -3.32 -11.58
N LEU A 12 -11.77 -2.66 -12.62
CA LEU A 12 -10.73 -1.65 -12.50
C LEU A 12 -11.08 -0.51 -11.52
N ALA A 13 -12.35 -0.14 -11.44
CA ALA A 13 -12.83 0.88 -10.54
C ALA A 13 -12.56 0.56 -9.05
N TYR A 14 -12.49 -0.72 -8.68
CA TYR A 14 -12.33 -1.14 -7.30
C TYR A 14 -10.91 -0.87 -6.76
N PRO A 15 -9.81 -1.38 -7.39
CA PRO A 15 -8.46 -0.99 -6.99
C PRO A 15 -8.24 0.53 -7.05
N GLN A 16 -8.76 1.20 -8.09
CA GLN A 16 -8.65 2.65 -8.22
C GLN A 16 -9.26 3.41 -7.04
N LEU A 17 -10.43 2.99 -6.57
CA LEU A 17 -11.09 3.58 -5.41
C LEU A 17 -10.24 3.39 -4.14
N VAL A 18 -9.67 2.20 -3.95
CA VAL A 18 -8.83 1.88 -2.79
C VAL A 18 -7.55 2.73 -2.81
N PHE A 19 -6.84 2.77 -3.94
CA PHE A 19 -5.63 3.59 -4.08
C PHE A 19 -5.91 5.07 -3.82
N LEU A 20 -7.00 5.59 -4.38
CA LEU A 20 -7.42 6.98 -4.16
C LEU A 20 -7.71 7.25 -2.68
N ALA A 21 -8.45 6.36 -2.01
CA ALA A 21 -8.80 6.54 -0.61
C ALA A 21 -7.56 6.58 0.30
N VAL A 22 -6.60 5.67 0.09
CA VAL A 22 -5.35 5.62 0.86
C VAL A 22 -4.52 6.89 0.61
N TYR A 23 -4.37 7.31 -0.65
CA TYR A 23 -3.61 8.52 -0.98
C TYR A 23 -4.24 9.80 -0.44
N VAL A 24 -5.56 9.95 -0.53
CA VAL A 24 -6.26 11.11 0.03
C VAL A 24 -6.13 11.15 1.55
N TYR A 25 -6.27 9.99 2.22
CA TYR A 25 -6.08 9.91 3.68
C TYR A 25 -4.69 10.40 4.10
N PHE A 26 -3.63 9.94 3.43
CA PHE A 26 -2.27 10.36 3.77
C PHE A 26 -1.94 11.79 3.33
N ALA A 27 -2.51 12.28 2.23
CA ALA A 27 -2.41 13.68 1.84
C ALA A 27 -2.99 14.61 2.92
N LEU A 28 -4.13 14.24 3.51
CA LEU A 28 -4.72 14.97 4.64
C LEU A 28 -3.86 14.84 5.91
N CYS A 29 -3.31 13.66 6.20
CA CYS A 29 -2.43 13.47 7.35
C CYS A 29 -1.15 14.32 7.25
N LEU A 30 -0.61 14.52 6.05
CA LEU A 30 0.61 15.31 5.83
C LEU A 30 0.44 16.77 6.25
N ILE A 31 -0.75 17.33 6.10
CA ILE A 31 -1.08 18.71 6.48
C ILE A 31 -1.56 18.77 7.93
N SER A 32 -2.47 17.88 8.33
CA SER A 32 -3.14 17.94 9.63
C SER A 32 -2.27 17.52 10.81
N ARG A 33 -1.29 16.64 10.60
CA ARG A 33 -0.42 16.09 11.66
C ARG A 33 0.96 16.74 11.70
N GLN A 34 1.10 17.96 11.17
CA GLN A 34 2.35 18.73 11.32
C GLN A 34 2.46 19.32 12.73
N PHE A 35 3.64 19.21 13.35
CA PHE A 35 3.94 19.87 14.61
C PHE A 35 4.26 21.34 14.38
N ILE A 36 3.54 22.23 15.07
CA ILE A 36 3.75 23.67 14.97
C ILE A 36 4.87 24.06 15.93
N ILE A 37 6.09 24.21 15.39
CA ILE A 37 7.23 24.73 16.14
C ILE A 37 7.08 26.26 16.19
N THR A 38 6.54 26.79 17.28
CA THR A 38 6.43 28.24 17.50
C THR A 38 6.93 28.60 18.89
N GLU A 39 7.75 29.65 18.97
CA GLU A 39 8.32 30.19 20.21
C GLU A 39 7.30 30.97 21.05
N ARG A 40 6.24 31.49 20.41
CA ARG A 40 5.10 32.11 21.08
C ARG A 40 4.14 31.03 21.57
N ASP A 41 3.52 31.27 22.72
CA ASP A 41 2.58 30.36 23.37
C ASP A 41 1.29 30.23 22.51
N ALA A 42 1.35 29.38 21.48
CA ALA A 42 0.23 29.11 20.62
C ALA A 42 -0.73 28.13 21.34
N PRO A 43 -2.05 28.39 21.36
CA PRO A 43 -3.01 27.58 22.12
C PRO A 43 -3.09 26.11 21.65
N ASN A 44 -2.58 25.79 20.45
CA ASN A 44 -2.52 24.43 19.89
C ASN A 44 -1.11 23.81 19.96
N LYS A 45 -0.23 24.31 20.83
CA LYS A 45 1.11 23.74 21.00
C LYS A 45 1.00 22.38 21.69
N SER A 46 1.48 21.33 21.02
CA SER A 46 1.55 20.01 21.64
C SER A 46 2.66 20.01 22.70
N THR A 47 2.41 19.34 23.84
CA THR A 47 3.39 19.22 24.94
C THR A 47 4.60 18.34 24.58
N ILE A 48 4.50 17.58 23.48
CA ILE A 48 5.51 16.63 23.01
C ILE A 48 5.91 17.06 21.59
N ASP A 49 6.94 17.89 21.49
CA ASP A 49 7.46 18.37 20.21
C ASP A 49 8.40 17.31 19.60
N LEU A 50 7.82 16.29 18.96
CA LEU A 50 8.56 15.30 18.20
C LEU A 50 8.87 15.89 16.83
N THR A 51 10.16 16.09 16.50
CA THR A 51 10.60 16.54 15.16
C THR A 51 10.06 15.66 14.04
N LEU A 52 9.75 14.39 14.32
CA LEU A 52 9.18 13.43 13.39
C LEU A 52 7.88 12.80 13.93
N PRO A 53 6.81 12.74 13.13
CA PRO A 53 5.55 12.12 13.54
C PRO A 53 5.63 10.58 13.51
N PHE A 54 6.22 9.98 14.54
CA PHE A 54 6.45 8.55 14.63
C PHE A 54 5.18 7.70 14.45
N MET A 55 4.08 8.08 15.10
CA MET A 55 2.82 7.33 14.97
C MET A 55 2.26 7.38 13.55
N THR A 56 2.31 8.54 12.89
CA THR A 56 1.86 8.68 11.48
C THR A 56 2.73 7.86 10.54
N MET A 57 4.04 7.76 10.79
CA MET A 57 4.93 6.90 9.99
C MET A 57 4.59 5.42 10.16
N MET A 58 4.27 4.96 11.38
CA MET A 58 3.83 3.58 11.61
C MET A 58 2.50 3.29 10.90
N GLU A 59 1.53 4.19 11.00
CA GLU A 59 0.27 4.08 10.26
C GLU A 59 0.49 4.03 8.74
N PHE A 60 1.42 4.85 8.22
CA PHE A 60 1.80 4.84 6.81
C PHE A 60 2.33 3.49 6.37
N LEU A 61 3.30 2.92 7.09
CA LEU A 61 3.88 1.63 6.77
C LEU A 61 2.82 0.51 6.76
N ILE A 62 1.92 0.50 7.74
CA ILE A 62 0.88 -0.53 7.83
C ILE A 62 -0.14 -0.39 6.70
N LEU A 63 -0.71 0.80 6.48
CA LEU A 63 -1.80 0.99 5.52
C LEU A 63 -1.33 0.95 4.07
N VAL A 64 -0.20 1.59 3.76
CA VAL A 64 0.39 1.51 2.42
C VAL A 64 0.97 0.12 2.16
N GLY A 65 1.58 -0.50 3.18
CA GLY A 65 2.02 -1.90 3.09
C GLY A 65 0.86 -2.84 2.79
N TRP A 66 -0.26 -2.71 3.50
CA TRP A 66 -1.44 -3.56 3.26
C TRP A 66 -2.04 -3.37 1.87
N MET A 67 -2.10 -2.12 1.39
CA MET A 67 -2.49 -1.79 0.02
C MET A 67 -1.54 -2.42 -1.02
N LYS A 68 -0.23 -2.39 -0.77
CA LYS A 68 0.78 -2.99 -1.64
C LYS A 68 0.72 -4.52 -1.70
N VAL A 69 0.39 -5.19 -0.59
CA VAL A 69 0.13 -6.64 -0.61
C VAL A 69 -1.04 -6.98 -1.54
N ALA A 70 -2.12 -6.19 -1.50
CA ALA A 70 -3.26 -6.40 -2.39
C ALA A 70 -2.92 -6.13 -3.87
N GLU A 71 -2.00 -5.18 -4.15
CA GLU A 71 -1.51 -4.87 -5.49
C GLU A 71 -0.66 -6.01 -6.07
N GLY A 72 0.29 -6.56 -5.30
CA GLY A 72 1.12 -7.69 -5.76
C GLY A 72 0.31 -8.96 -6.02
N LEU A 73 -0.74 -9.21 -5.23
CA LEU A 73 -1.62 -10.37 -5.44
C LEU A 73 -2.64 -10.19 -6.57
N LEU A 74 -2.69 -9.01 -7.21
CA LEU A 74 -3.68 -8.72 -8.24
C LEU A 74 -3.42 -9.52 -9.52
N ASN A 75 -2.15 -9.84 -9.80
CA ASN A 75 -1.76 -10.72 -10.90
C ASN A 75 -0.61 -11.66 -10.48
N PRO A 76 -0.88 -12.82 -9.88
CA PRO A 76 0.13 -13.72 -9.34
C PRO A 76 0.92 -14.51 -10.41
N PHE A 77 0.68 -14.24 -11.70
CA PHE A 77 1.32 -14.87 -12.84
C PHE A 77 2.25 -13.89 -13.59
N GLY A 78 2.68 -12.82 -12.93
CA GLY A 78 3.64 -11.86 -13.46
C GLY A 78 5.09 -12.33 -13.31
N GLU A 79 5.97 -11.35 -13.14
CA GLU A 79 7.42 -11.53 -12.93
C GLU A 79 7.87 -10.89 -11.60
N ASP A 80 6.94 -10.56 -10.70
CA ASP A 80 7.29 -10.04 -9.39
C ASP A 80 7.93 -11.14 -8.53
N ASP A 81 8.77 -10.75 -7.56
CA ASP A 81 9.54 -11.69 -6.73
C ASP A 81 8.66 -12.71 -5.98
N ASP A 82 7.40 -12.36 -5.68
CA ASP A 82 6.43 -13.20 -4.96
C ASP A 82 5.43 -13.92 -5.89
N ASP A 83 5.60 -13.82 -7.22
CA ASP A 83 4.74 -14.47 -8.20
C ASP A 83 5.00 -15.98 -8.32
N PHE A 84 4.06 -16.69 -8.96
CA PHE A 84 4.24 -18.11 -9.21
C PHE A 84 5.33 -18.36 -10.26
N GLU A 85 6.33 -19.16 -9.89
CA GLU A 85 7.41 -19.67 -10.75
C GLU A 85 6.89 -20.70 -11.79
N CYS A 86 6.10 -20.21 -12.75
CA CYS A 86 5.39 -21.04 -13.72
C CYS A 86 6.35 -21.78 -14.67
N ASN A 87 7.44 -21.13 -15.05
CA ASN A 87 8.47 -21.74 -15.91
C ASN A 87 9.10 -22.95 -15.23
N PHE A 88 9.47 -22.82 -13.96
CA PHE A 88 10.00 -23.93 -13.17
C PHE A 88 9.00 -25.09 -13.06
N LEU A 89 7.72 -24.80 -12.82
CA LEU A 89 6.68 -25.83 -12.76
C LEU A 89 6.49 -26.53 -14.10
N LEU A 90 6.57 -25.80 -15.21
CA LEU A 90 6.44 -26.37 -16.55
C LEU A 90 7.60 -27.33 -16.85
N ASP A 91 8.84 -26.87 -16.65
CA ASP A 91 10.04 -27.67 -16.88
C ASP A 91 10.05 -28.95 -16.03
N LYS A 92 9.66 -28.82 -14.76
CA LYS A 92 9.54 -29.95 -13.84
C LYS A 92 8.51 -30.98 -14.32
N ASN A 93 7.37 -30.54 -14.85
CA ASN A 93 6.32 -31.45 -15.30
C ASN A 93 6.64 -32.10 -16.66
N LEU A 94 7.43 -31.45 -17.52
CA LEU A 94 7.84 -31.98 -18.83
C LEU A 94 9.05 -32.91 -18.74
N ALA A 95 9.90 -32.75 -17.72
CA ALA A 95 11.05 -33.62 -17.47
C ALA A 95 10.69 -34.95 -16.78
N VAL A 96 9.42 -35.12 -16.37
CA VAL A 96 8.84 -36.37 -15.86
C VAL A 96 8.22 -37.15 -17.03
#